data_AF-B9LVM8-F1
#
_entry.id   AF-B9LVM8-F1
#
_cell.length_a   1.000
_cell.length_b   1.000
_cell.length_c   1.000
_cell.angle_alpha   90.00
_cell.angle_beta   90.00
_cell.angle_gamma   90.00
#
_symmetry.space_group_name_H-M   'P 1'
#
loop_
_entity.id
_entity.type
_entity.pdbx_description
1 polymer ?
#
loop_
_entity_poly.entity_id
_entity_poly.type
_entity_poly.pdbx_seq_one_letter_code
_entity_poly.pdbx_strand_id
1 'polypeptide(L)'
;MTCPPKLADLNRTVIEAIPVDRSNGWWTGLVRDRYTPTGELRLRLERYPPGNPKNRPEHIWRIRTDFWETEREAVKIFERKGGKKPSGVLPISDFYTVKEELPIREDGSRRVSLVRIEKKWGQASDRLYHWDPEDDSVKQKWTVGKQWNRLSNLATRELEGFQ
;
A
#
# COMPACT_ATOMS: atom_id res chain seq x y z
N MET A 1 -9.07 -9.59 18.98
CA MET A 1 -7.93 -8.68 18.77
C MET A 1 -8.48 -7.35 18.29
N THR A 2 -8.37 -6.28 19.08
CA THR A 2 -8.87 -4.94 18.73
C THR A 2 -7.75 -4.12 18.09
N CYS A 3 -8.02 -3.55 16.91
CA CYS A 3 -7.14 -2.57 16.27
C CYS A 3 -6.98 -1.37 17.22
N PRO A 4 -5.77 -0.80 17.43
CA PRO A 4 -5.66 0.42 18.20
C PRO A 4 -6.49 1.54 17.54
N PRO A 5 -7.25 2.34 18.31
CA PRO A 5 -8.01 3.45 17.77
C PRO A 5 -7.02 4.44 17.14
N LYS A 6 -7.18 4.70 15.84
CA LYS A 6 -6.43 5.76 15.17
C LYS A 6 -6.81 7.08 15.82
N LEU A 7 -5.82 7.89 16.20
CA LEU A 7 -6.03 9.26 16.60
C LEU A 7 -6.70 9.99 15.42
N ALA A 8 -7.84 10.63 15.67
CA ALA A 8 -8.54 11.40 14.65
C ALA A 8 -7.57 12.41 14.01
N ASP A 9 -7.34 12.26 12.71
CA ASP A 9 -6.73 13.28 11.88
C ASP A 9 -7.82 14.36 11.67
N LEU A 10 -7.53 15.64 11.91
CA LEU A 10 -8.52 16.74 11.89
C LEU A 10 -9.36 16.78 10.60
N ASN A 11 -8.86 16.18 9.52
CA ASN A 11 -9.50 16.14 8.22
C ASN A 11 -10.25 14.83 7.90
N ARG A 12 -10.38 13.90 8.86
CA ARG A 12 -10.95 12.57 8.60
C ARG A 12 -11.80 12.05 9.76
N THR A 13 -12.95 11.46 9.42
CA THR A 13 -13.78 10.71 10.37
C THR A 13 -13.74 9.22 10.02
N VAL A 14 -13.17 8.40 10.92
CA VAL A 14 -13.19 6.94 10.76
C VAL A 14 -14.61 6.44 11.00
N ILE A 15 -15.15 5.73 10.01
CA ILE A 15 -16.48 5.10 10.08
C ILE A 15 -16.32 3.68 10.62
N GLU A 16 -15.37 2.93 10.08
CA GLU A 16 -15.14 1.53 10.42
C GLU A 16 -13.67 1.17 10.25
N ALA A 17 -13.17 0.27 11.10
CA ALA A 17 -11.83 -0.28 11.01
C ALA A 17 -11.86 -1.80 11.25
N ILE A 18 -11.58 -2.57 10.20
CA ILE A 18 -11.57 -4.03 10.22
C ILE A 18 -10.12 -4.48 10.46
N PRO A 19 -9.80 -5.10 11.61
CA PRO A 19 -8.47 -5.66 11.83
C PRO A 19 -8.26 -6.88 10.93
N VAL A 20 -7.15 -6.92 10.20
CA VAL A 20 -6.89 -8.01 9.26
C VAL A 20 -5.79 -8.94 9.77
N ASP A 21 -4.67 -8.38 10.20
CA ASP A 21 -3.51 -9.19 10.61
C ASP A 21 -2.55 -8.44 11.56
N ARG A 22 -1.70 -9.20 12.24
CA ARG A 22 -0.49 -8.70 12.91
C ARG A 22 0.72 -9.49 12.45
N SER A 23 1.54 -8.92 11.57
CA SER A 23 2.75 -9.57 11.03
C SER A 23 3.99 -8.68 11.07
N ASN A 24 5.13 -9.30 11.38
CA ASN A 24 6.44 -8.66 11.55
C ASN A 24 6.43 -7.53 12.59
N GLY A 25 5.59 -7.68 13.63
CA GLY A 25 5.34 -6.67 14.64
C GLY A 25 4.31 -5.62 14.24
N TRP A 26 3.92 -5.50 12.96
CA TRP A 26 2.98 -4.47 12.51
C TRP A 26 1.53 -4.97 12.52
N TRP A 27 0.61 -4.13 12.96
CA TRP A 27 -0.83 -4.30 12.73
C TRP A 27 -1.20 -3.90 11.31
N THR A 28 -2.14 -4.61 10.70
CA THR A 28 -2.72 -4.27 9.40
C THR A 28 -4.24 -4.22 9.54
N GLY A 29 -4.84 -3.13 9.07
CA GLY A 29 -6.28 -2.92 9.10
C GLY A 29 -6.79 -2.36 7.78
N LEU A 30 -8.06 -2.67 7.48
CA LEU A 30 -8.83 -2.02 6.43
C LEU A 30 -9.69 -0.95 7.10
N VAL A 31 -9.59 0.30 6.64
CA VAL A 31 -10.25 1.44 7.26
C VAL A 31 -11.15 2.12 6.24
N ARG A 32 -12.41 2.26 6.62
CA ARG A 32 -13.39 3.11 5.93
C ARG A 32 -13.46 4.44 6.64
N ASP A 33 -13.26 5.52 5.92
CA ASP A 33 -13.33 6.87 6.47
C ASP A 33 -14.02 7.86 5.53
N ARG A 34 -14.45 8.97 6.11
CA ARG A 34 -14.96 10.13 5.39
C ARG A 34 -13.92 11.25 5.44
N TYR A 35 -13.54 11.78 4.28
CA TYR A 35 -12.70 12.97 4.21
C TYR A 35 -13.55 14.21 4.52
N THR A 36 -13.31 14.82 5.67
CA THR A 36 -14.15 15.91 6.21
C THR A 36 -14.31 17.08 5.23
N PRO A 37 -13.27 17.55 4.53
CA PRO A 37 -13.41 18.71 3.64
C PRO A 37 -14.33 18.50 2.43
N THR A 38 -14.45 17.28 1.90
CA THR A 38 -15.24 17.00 0.68
C THR A 38 -16.42 16.07 0.92
N GLY A 39 -16.52 15.45 2.08
CA GLY A 39 -17.49 14.40 2.37
C GLY A 39 -17.22 13.06 1.67
N GLU A 40 -16.13 12.96 0.90
CA GLU A 40 -15.74 11.77 0.13
C GLU A 40 -15.53 10.56 1.05
N LEU A 41 -16.22 9.46 0.74
CA LEU A 41 -15.98 8.17 1.36
C LEU A 41 -14.73 7.54 0.76
N ARG A 42 -13.87 7.01 1.62
CA ARG A 42 -12.59 6.42 1.25
C ARG A 42 -12.43 5.06 1.92
N LEU A 43 -11.75 4.17 1.21
CA LEU A 43 -11.30 2.89 1.71
C LEU A 43 -9.77 2.87 1.68
N ARG A 44 -9.16 2.43 2.78
CA ARG A 44 -7.71 2.47 2.96
C ARG A 44 -7.20 1.19 3.60
N LEU A 45 -6.08 0.69 3.11
CA LEU A 45 -5.28 -0.31 3.81
C LEU A 45 -4.22 0.42 4.62
N GLU A 46 -4.20 0.15 5.92
CA GLU A 46 -3.28 0.81 6.85
C GLU A 46 -2.44 -0.22 7.59
N ARG A 47 -1.15 0.06 7.71
CA ARG A 47 -0.21 -0.76 8.46
C ARG A 47 0.49 0.07 9.52
N TYR A 48 0.35 -0.36 10.77
CA TYR A 48 0.78 0.36 11.98
C TYR A 48 1.87 -0.40 12.73
N PRO A 49 2.91 0.28 13.24
CA PRO A 49 3.87 -0.36 14.14
C PRO A 49 3.19 -0.70 15.49
N PRO A 50 3.73 -1.65 16.26
CA PRO A 50 3.25 -1.91 17.61
C PRO A 50 3.81 -0.82 18.55
N GLY A 51 2.93 -0.07 19.22
CA GLY A 51 3.33 0.95 20.18
C GLY A 51 3.88 2.25 19.56
N ASN A 52 3.92 3.28 20.41
CA ASN A 52 4.10 4.72 20.16
C ASN A 52 4.46 5.12 18.69
N PRO A 53 3.50 5.67 17.91
CA PRO A 53 3.66 5.98 16.48
C PRO A 53 4.72 7.05 16.16
N LYS A 54 5.30 7.72 17.16
CA LYS A 54 6.25 8.83 16.98
C LYS A 54 7.52 8.47 16.18
N ASN A 55 7.91 7.19 16.08
CA ASN A 55 9.19 6.80 15.47
C ASN A 55 9.08 5.94 14.21
N ARG A 56 7.87 5.59 13.73
CA ARG A 56 7.70 4.80 12.50
C ARG A 56 6.49 5.29 11.72
N PRO A 57 6.66 5.72 10.45
CA PRO A 57 5.54 6.21 9.66
C PRO A 57 4.51 5.11 9.45
N GLU A 58 3.23 5.47 9.60
CA GLU A 58 2.12 4.63 9.18
C GLU A 58 2.19 4.43 7.67
N HIS A 59 1.99 3.21 7.21
CA HIS A 59 1.89 2.95 5.77
C HIS A 59 0.41 2.91 5.41
N ILE A 60 -0.05 3.94 4.70
CA ILE A 60 -1.45 4.09 4.28
C ILE A 60 -1.49 3.97 2.77
N TRP A 61 -2.29 3.05 2.29
CA TRP A 61 -2.56 2.87 0.87
C TRP A 61 -4.04 3.14 0.59
N ARG A 62 -4.30 4.05 -0.35
CA ARG A 62 -5.67 4.37 -0.76
C ARG A 62 -6.15 3.33 -1.76
N ILE A 63 -7.25 2.67 -1.43
CA ILE A 63 -7.89 1.71 -2.32
C ILE A 63 -8.82 2.52 -3.24
N ARG A 64 -8.57 2.47 -4.55
CA ARG A 64 -9.42 3.11 -5.56
C ARG A 64 -10.15 2.05 -6.37
N THR A 65 -11.48 2.11 -6.38
CA THR A 65 -12.36 1.20 -7.14
C THR A 65 -11.91 1.03 -8.59
N ASP A 66 -11.65 2.14 -9.28
CA ASP A 66 -11.39 2.17 -10.74
C ASP A 66 -10.10 1.44 -11.13
N PHE A 67 -9.22 1.17 -10.16
CA PHE A 67 -7.86 0.76 -10.37
C PHE A 67 -7.44 -0.44 -9.50
N TRP A 68 -8.26 -0.82 -8.54
CA TRP A 68 -7.91 -1.87 -7.60
C TRP A 68 -7.62 -3.20 -8.29
N GLU A 69 -8.44 -3.55 -9.29
CA GLU A 69 -8.33 -4.84 -9.96
C GLU A 69 -7.02 -5.00 -10.72
N THR A 70 -6.53 -3.96 -11.41
CA THR A 70 -5.25 -4.04 -12.13
C THR A 70 -4.08 -4.16 -11.15
N GLU A 71 -4.11 -3.43 -10.03
CA GLU A 71 -3.06 -3.49 -9.00
C GLU A 71 -3.02 -4.90 -8.37
N ARG A 72 -4.21 -5.46 -8.09
CA ARG A 72 -4.38 -6.83 -7.60
C ARG A 72 -3.80 -7.85 -8.56
N GLU A 73 -4.14 -7.76 -9.83
CA GLU A 73 -3.67 -8.72 -10.83
C GLU A 73 -2.16 -8.59 -11.09
N ALA A 74 -1.63 -7.37 -11.11
CA ALA A 74 -0.19 -7.14 -11.24
C ALA A 74 0.61 -7.80 -10.10
N VAL A 75 0.12 -7.74 -8.86
CA VAL A 75 0.76 -8.45 -7.76
C VAL A 75 0.77 -9.95 -7.99
N LYS A 76 -0.36 -10.56 -8.38
CA LYS A 76 -0.40 -12.01 -8.65
C LYS A 76 0.55 -12.42 -9.77
N ILE A 77 0.63 -11.61 -10.84
CA ILE A 77 1.54 -11.84 -11.96
C ILE A 77 2.99 -11.81 -11.48
N PHE A 78 3.35 -10.80 -10.69
CA PHE A 78 4.71 -10.63 -10.16
C PHE A 78 5.12 -11.75 -9.21
N GLU A 79 4.23 -12.17 -8.30
CA GLU A 79 4.48 -13.30 -7.40
C GLU A 79 4.73 -14.61 -8.17
N ARG A 80 4.05 -14.81 -9.31
CA ARG A 80 4.16 -16.02 -10.13
C ARG A 80 5.33 -16.01 -11.12
N LYS A 81 5.59 -14.88 -11.76
CA LYS A 81 6.49 -14.77 -12.92
C LYS A 81 7.74 -13.94 -12.65
N GLY A 82 7.83 -13.31 -11.48
CA GLY A 82 8.83 -12.29 -11.22
C GLY A 82 8.54 -10.98 -11.98
N GLY A 83 9.48 -10.06 -11.90
CA GLY A 83 9.45 -8.82 -12.69
C GLY A 83 10.57 -8.80 -13.72
N LYS A 84 10.75 -7.65 -14.37
CA LYS A 84 11.92 -7.38 -15.21
C LYS A 84 12.94 -6.56 -14.42
N LYS A 85 14.20 -6.58 -14.83
CA LYS A 85 15.19 -5.63 -14.28
C LYS A 85 14.70 -4.20 -14.56
N PRO A 86 14.68 -3.29 -13.57
CA PRO A 86 14.20 -1.92 -13.76
C PRO A 86 14.99 -1.20 -14.86
N SER A 87 14.28 -0.48 -15.72
CA SER A 87 14.85 0.39 -16.74
C SER A 87 15.00 1.80 -16.17
N GLY A 88 16.04 2.02 -15.36
CA GLY A 88 16.32 3.34 -14.77
C GLY A 88 16.70 3.28 -13.29
N VAL A 89 17.03 4.45 -12.73
CA VAL A 89 17.31 4.61 -11.31
C VAL A 89 15.98 4.94 -10.61
N LEU A 90 15.41 3.96 -9.92
CA LEU A 90 14.27 4.22 -9.03
C LEU A 90 14.75 5.05 -7.83
N PRO A 91 13.97 6.04 -7.33
CA PRO A 91 14.32 6.88 -6.19
C PRO A 91 14.18 6.11 -4.87
N ILE A 92 14.97 5.05 -4.73
CA ILE A 92 14.97 4.11 -3.61
C ILE A 92 16.26 4.31 -2.84
N SER A 93 16.14 4.40 -1.53
CA SER A 93 17.28 4.59 -0.63
C SER A 93 18.40 3.55 -0.87
N ASP A 94 19.65 4.01 -0.81
CA ASP A 94 20.89 3.23 -0.99
C ASP A 94 21.06 2.04 -0.03
N PHE A 95 20.22 1.92 1.00
CA PHE A 95 20.14 0.74 1.86
C PHE A 95 19.52 -0.47 1.15
N TYR A 96 18.84 -0.26 0.03
CA TYR A 96 18.15 -1.26 -0.74
C TYR A 96 18.67 -1.33 -2.17
N THR A 97 18.59 -2.51 -2.77
CA THR A 97 18.85 -2.74 -4.18
C THR A 97 17.59 -3.23 -4.84
N VAL A 98 17.24 -2.66 -5.98
CA VAL A 98 16.12 -3.15 -6.80
C VAL A 98 16.57 -4.38 -7.58
N LYS A 99 15.78 -5.44 -7.49
CA LYS A 99 16.03 -6.69 -8.22
C LYS A 99 15.12 -6.82 -9.42
N GLU A 100 13.84 -6.54 -9.20
CA GLU A 100 12.80 -6.71 -10.19
C GLU A 100 11.78 -5.57 -10.06
N GLU A 101 11.20 -5.18 -11.17
CA GLU A 101 10.13 -4.20 -11.28
C GLU A 101 9.08 -4.69 -12.28
N LEU A 102 7.82 -4.43 -11.95
CA LEU A 102 6.71 -4.50 -12.86
C LEU A 102 6.00 -3.14 -12.85
N PRO A 103 6.15 -2.34 -13.92
CA PRO A 103 5.34 -1.13 -14.07
C PRO A 103 3.89 -1.57 -14.22
N ILE A 104 3.04 -1.05 -13.35
CA ILE A 104 1.60 -1.31 -13.37
C ILE A 104 0.92 -0.23 -14.18
N ARG A 105 1.32 1.04 -13.97
CA ARG A 105 0.76 2.20 -14.67
C ARG A 105 1.75 3.34 -14.80
N GLU A 106 1.57 4.09 -15.86
CA GLU A 106 2.15 5.40 -16.10
C GLU A 106 1.10 6.22 -16.86
N ASP A 107 0.34 7.03 -16.14
CA ASP A 107 -0.58 8.01 -16.73
C ASP A 107 -0.28 9.40 -16.19
N GLY A 108 -0.88 10.44 -16.80
CA GLY A 108 -0.66 11.84 -16.43
C GLY A 108 -1.05 12.20 -15.00
N SER A 109 -1.65 11.27 -14.24
CA SER A 109 -2.00 11.47 -12.84
C SER A 109 -1.17 10.62 -11.87
N ARG A 110 -0.64 9.45 -12.29
CA ARG A 110 0.10 8.50 -11.43
C ARG A 110 1.04 7.59 -12.21
N ARG A 111 2.20 7.33 -11.60
CA ARG A 111 2.99 6.12 -11.88
C ARG A 111 2.82 5.13 -10.74
N VAL A 112 2.61 3.86 -11.06
CA VAL A 112 2.50 2.77 -10.07
C VAL A 112 3.35 1.59 -10.55
N SER A 113 4.16 1.04 -9.66
CA SER A 113 5.00 -0.13 -9.95
C SER A 113 5.09 -1.02 -8.73
N LEU A 114 5.18 -2.31 -8.99
CA LEU A 114 5.54 -3.31 -8.01
C LEU A 114 7.03 -3.60 -8.13
N VAL A 115 7.75 -3.46 -7.03
CA VAL A 115 9.20 -3.52 -6.99
C VAL A 115 9.65 -4.52 -5.94
N ARG A 116 10.49 -5.48 -6.34
CA ARG A 116 11.24 -6.32 -5.41
C ARG A 116 12.52 -5.61 -5.02
N ILE A 117 12.62 -5.25 -3.75
CA ILE A 117 13.83 -4.67 -3.17
C ILE A 117 14.51 -5.66 -2.24
N GLU A 118 15.83 -5.64 -2.20
CA GLU A 118 16.63 -6.44 -1.29
C GLU A 118 17.50 -5.54 -0.42
N LYS A 119 17.54 -5.78 0.89
CA LYS A 119 18.54 -5.16 1.77
C LYS A 119 19.92 -5.69 1.41
N LYS A 120 20.96 -4.87 1.61
CA LYS A 120 22.38 -5.28 1.44
C LYS A 120 22.77 -6.57 2.17
N TRP A 121 22.01 -6.98 3.19
CA TRP A 121 22.24 -8.18 4.01
C TRP A 121 21.25 -9.33 3.76
N GLY A 122 20.62 -9.39 2.57
CA GLY A 122 19.93 -10.59 2.07
C GLY A 122 18.43 -10.70 2.33
N GLN A 123 17.78 -9.69 2.91
CA GLN A 123 16.33 -9.71 3.09
C GLN A 123 15.62 -9.01 1.93
N ALA A 124 14.86 -9.77 1.13
CA ALA A 124 14.00 -9.23 0.09
C ALA A 124 12.60 -8.87 0.62
N SER A 125 11.98 -7.85 0.00
CA SER A 125 10.59 -7.50 0.23
C SER A 125 9.97 -6.91 -1.03
N ASP A 126 8.74 -7.32 -1.32
CA ASP A 126 7.97 -6.78 -2.44
C ASP A 126 7.18 -5.57 -1.98
N ARG A 127 7.27 -4.50 -2.76
CA ARG A 127 6.64 -3.22 -2.45
C ARG A 127 5.92 -2.63 -3.64
N LEU A 128 4.70 -2.20 -3.39
CA LEU A 128 3.96 -1.35 -4.29
C LEU A 128 4.35 0.11 -4.04
N TYR A 129 4.71 0.83 -5.09
CA TYR A 129 5.07 2.24 -5.03
C TYR A 129 4.12 3.04 -5.92
N HIS A 130 3.67 4.16 -5.38
CA HIS A 130 2.87 5.16 -6.09
C HIS A 130 3.68 6.44 -6.13
N TRP A 131 3.91 6.92 -7.34
CA TRP A 131 4.59 8.19 -7.59
C TRP A 131 3.62 9.21 -8.17
N ASP A 132 3.98 10.44 -7.94
CA ASP A 132 3.45 11.58 -8.68
C ASP A 132 4.25 11.72 -9.98
N PRO A 133 3.57 11.75 -11.13
CA PRO A 133 4.23 11.80 -12.42
C PRO A 133 4.88 13.16 -12.70
N GLU A 134 4.54 14.22 -11.97
CA GLU A 134 5.09 15.57 -12.21
C GLU A 134 6.49 15.74 -11.60
N ASP A 135 6.69 15.23 -10.38
CA ASP A 135 7.90 15.44 -9.59
C ASP A 135 8.68 14.15 -9.26
N ASP A 136 8.22 13.00 -9.77
CA ASP A 136 8.77 11.67 -9.49
C ASP A 136 8.84 11.30 -8.00
N SER A 137 8.13 12.03 -7.13
CA SER A 137 8.17 11.81 -5.69
C SER A 137 7.26 10.64 -5.31
N VAL A 138 7.75 9.80 -4.40
CA VAL A 138 6.97 8.69 -3.84
C VAL A 138 5.90 9.27 -2.91
N LYS A 139 4.64 9.29 -3.35
CA LYS A 139 3.51 9.73 -2.53
C LYS A 139 3.03 8.63 -1.59
N GLN A 140 3.08 7.37 -2.03
CA GLN A 140 2.72 6.22 -1.19
C GLN A 140 3.61 5.02 -1.50
N LYS A 141 3.91 4.22 -0.48
CA LYS A 141 4.56 2.92 -0.66
C LYS A 141 4.02 1.94 0.34
N TRP A 142 3.93 0.68 -0.07
CA TRP A 142 3.34 -0.36 0.74
C TRP A 142 4.06 -1.69 0.55
N THR A 143 4.22 -2.44 1.63
CA THR A 143 4.77 -3.79 1.58
C THR A 143 3.63 -4.77 1.36
N VAL A 144 3.65 -5.44 0.21
CA VAL A 144 2.60 -6.36 -0.24
C VAL A 144 2.46 -7.56 0.71
N GLY A 145 3.58 -8.19 1.09
CA GLY A 145 3.65 -9.19 2.15
C GLY A 145 2.82 -10.47 1.93
N LYS A 146 3.04 -11.49 2.76
CA LYS A 146 2.40 -12.81 2.60
C LYS A 146 0.87 -12.81 2.76
N GLN A 147 0.30 -11.77 3.36
CA GLN A 147 -1.14 -11.65 3.61
C GLN A 147 -1.88 -10.93 2.50
N TRP A 148 -1.20 -10.60 1.40
CA TRP A 148 -1.78 -9.84 0.30
C TRP A 148 -3.13 -10.39 -0.15
N ASN A 149 -3.20 -11.68 -0.48
CA ASN A 149 -4.42 -12.32 -0.97
C ASN A 149 -5.60 -12.17 0.00
N ARG A 150 -5.34 -12.28 1.31
CA ARG A 150 -6.38 -12.10 2.33
C ARG A 150 -6.85 -10.65 2.39
N LEU A 151 -5.91 -9.71 2.43
CA LEU A 151 -6.17 -8.27 2.45
C LEU A 151 -6.91 -7.83 1.18
N SER A 152 -6.50 -8.36 0.04
CA SER A 152 -7.06 -7.99 -1.25
C SER A 152 -8.49 -8.46 -1.41
N ASN A 153 -8.78 -9.69 -0.98
CA ASN A 153 -10.13 -10.24 -1.02
C ASN A 153 -11.09 -9.49 -0.11
N LEU A 154 -10.64 -9.12 1.10
CA LEU A 154 -11.45 -8.30 2.00
C LEU A 154 -11.73 -6.92 1.40
N ALA A 155 -10.69 -6.24 0.89
CA ALA A 155 -10.84 -4.93 0.26
C ALA A 155 -11.75 -4.98 -0.97
N THR A 156 -11.67 -6.01 -1.81
CA THR A 156 -12.57 -6.19 -2.97
C THR A 156 -14.03 -6.27 -2.52
N ARG A 157 -14.34 -7.07 -1.49
CA ARG A 157 -15.72 -7.19 -0.97
C ARG A 157 -16.25 -5.86 -0.45
N GLU A 158 -15.42 -5.09 0.24
CA GLU A 158 -15.82 -3.76 0.71
C GLU A 158 -16.04 -2.79 -0.44
N LEU A 159 -15.22 -2.82 -1.49
CA LEU A 159 -15.40 -1.97 -2.68
C LEU A 159 -16.70 -2.26 -3.43
N GLU A 160 -17.14 -3.52 -3.49
CA GLU A 160 -18.43 -3.88 -4.07
C GLU A 160 -19.60 -3.24 -3.31
N GLY A 161 -19.45 -2.98 -2.01
CA GLY A 161 -20.41 -2.22 -1.21
C GLY A 161 -20.27 -0.69 -1.27
N PHE A 162 -19.31 -0.16 -2.03
CA PHE A 162 -19.14 1.28 -2.29
C PHE A 162 -19.85 1.77 -3.56
N GLN A 163 -20.28 0.84 -4.42
CA GLN A 163 -21.02 1.12 -5.67
C GLN A 163 -22.53 1.23 -5.41
#